data_AF-A0AAN0K2D4-F1
#
_entry.id   AF-A0AAN0K2D4-F1
#
_cell.length_a   1.000
_cell.length_b   1.000
_cell.length_c   1.000
_cell.angle_alpha   90.00
_cell.angle_beta   90.00
_cell.angle_gamma   90.00
#
_symmetry.space_group_name_H-M   'P 1'
#
loop_
_entity.id
_entity.type
_entity.pdbx_description
1 polymer ?
#
loop_
_entity_poly.entity_id
_entity_poly.type
_entity_poly.pdbx_seq_one_letter_code
_entity_poly.pdbx_strand_id
1 'polypeptide(L)'
;MESTIPAAYCKLLQKLQEMHCSGKLLDYDFYMLWPLSASLNMMYPWIFLVTPLIKLLSERELFYSALLNRWQTLAQSNFIPSLLFQDSIAGDATFLDEALYILQLPVVFLPASHMLQLQELYDNDIVIINEDSFTNYFLSKIKVFDAHIEIRNKVIYTLLLTISMSELTGFDKLENFKNQLRTVPCIPCSPDGVVLKLPSQLIDPGTFHDMFDPDDSLFPFSDFCQNNPVCYTIMEMGMMSRKLPWDIVIKSAQTIKSVIVIDENKAMKRVKAILKCINSTVPDELKETSFLPVVPKPEHYFLPWKGEGHVLLSPTELMCDLRMGTREAALIVGSQRAILNTNSVNHGGCGSISQRVIKLLEIPTMPSFDEVLHHFNTLVSSFTAKLGNCDIVGEICCYVYQYFNDSLENPMISQLLLRYCNKPFIWIGKIFVCPCDVAVNWKHEDGPFLYKLPSKLCEYKNLLKCLKIKENFTYDDIL
;
A
#
# COMPACT_ATOMS: atom_id res chain seq x y z
N MET A 1 45.04 47.85 -36.19
CA MET A 1 44.47 46.64 -36.84
C MET A 1 43.82 45.71 -35.81
N GLU A 2 44.47 45.48 -34.68
CA GLU A 2 44.05 44.50 -33.65
C GLU A 2 42.64 44.72 -33.05
N SER A 3 42.11 45.95 -33.03
CA SER A 3 40.72 46.22 -32.59
C SER A 3 39.76 46.51 -33.75
N THR A 4 40.26 47.10 -34.84
CA THR A 4 39.45 47.56 -35.97
C THR A 4 38.87 46.40 -36.77
N ILE A 5 39.67 45.35 -37.03
CA ILE A 5 39.24 44.20 -37.82
C ILE A 5 38.19 43.37 -37.04
N PRO A 6 38.41 43.02 -35.76
CA PRO A 6 37.38 42.39 -34.93
C PRO A 6 36.08 43.20 -34.83
N ALA A 7 36.17 44.52 -34.67
CA ALA A 7 34.98 45.38 -34.61
C ALA A 7 34.20 45.40 -35.93
N ALA A 8 34.89 45.46 -37.07
CA ALA A 8 34.24 45.39 -38.38
C ALA A 8 33.60 44.02 -38.63
N TYR A 9 34.26 42.94 -38.21
CA TYR A 9 33.75 41.58 -38.33
C TYR A 9 32.53 41.33 -37.43
N CYS A 10 32.56 41.84 -36.19
CA CYS A 10 31.39 41.81 -35.30
C CYS A 10 30.19 42.53 -35.92
N LYS A 11 30.38 43.72 -36.52
CA LYS A 11 29.31 44.43 -37.24
C LYS A 11 28.74 43.64 -38.42
N LEU A 12 29.59 42.90 -39.14
CA LEU A 12 29.14 42.01 -40.21
C LEU A 12 28.20 40.92 -39.66
N LEU A 13 28.58 40.27 -38.56
CA LEU A 13 27.74 39.25 -37.91
C LEU A 13 26.42 39.82 -37.38
N GLN A 14 26.43 41.02 -36.80
CA GLN A 14 25.20 41.73 -36.42
C GLN A 14 24.31 42.01 -37.63
N LYS A 15 24.90 42.34 -38.79
CA LYS A 15 24.10 42.55 -40.00
C LYS A 15 23.44 41.27 -40.51
N LEU A 16 24.14 40.14 -40.41
CA LEU A 16 23.58 38.82 -40.75
C LEU A 16 22.44 38.44 -39.80
N GLN A 17 22.61 38.70 -38.50
CA GLN A 17 21.54 38.55 -37.51
C GLN A 17 20.31 39.40 -37.86
N GLU A 18 20.47 40.69 -38.18
CA GLU A 18 19.36 41.56 -38.62
C GLU A 18 18.68 41.04 -39.90
N MET A 19 19.47 40.52 -40.85
CA MET A 19 18.95 39.93 -42.08
C MET A 19 18.14 38.66 -41.79
N HIS A 20 18.57 37.84 -40.83
CA HIS A 20 17.82 36.69 -40.37
C HIS A 20 16.50 37.10 -39.70
N CYS A 21 16.55 38.03 -38.73
CA CYS A 21 15.36 38.55 -38.05
C CYS A 21 14.33 39.20 -39.01
N SER A 22 14.80 39.76 -40.14
CA SER A 22 13.93 40.34 -41.17
C SER A 22 13.48 39.35 -42.26
N GLY A 23 13.80 38.07 -42.14
CA GLY A 23 13.44 37.01 -43.09
C GLY A 23 14.19 37.09 -44.43
N LYS A 24 15.26 37.90 -44.52
CA LYS A 24 16.10 38.04 -45.72
C LYS A 24 17.16 36.95 -45.83
N LEU A 25 17.49 36.30 -44.71
CA LEU A 25 18.44 35.20 -44.63
C LEU A 25 17.75 33.99 -43.98
N LEU A 26 17.46 32.97 -44.80
CA LEU A 26 16.90 31.69 -44.36
C LEU A 26 18.04 30.76 -43.92
N ASP A 27 17.74 29.85 -42.98
CA ASP A 27 18.65 28.78 -42.53
C ASP A 27 20.03 29.27 -42.08
N TYR A 28 20.05 30.31 -41.23
CA TYR A 28 21.28 30.91 -40.72
C TYR A 28 21.76 30.23 -39.44
N ASP A 29 22.77 29.36 -39.57
CA ASP A 29 23.55 28.88 -38.45
C ASP A 29 24.50 29.99 -37.96
N PHE A 30 24.11 30.65 -36.88
CA PHE A 30 24.76 31.89 -36.41
C PHE A 30 26.25 31.74 -36.12
N TYR A 31 26.71 30.53 -35.75
CA TYR A 31 28.10 30.23 -35.44
C TYR A 31 28.96 29.92 -36.68
N MET A 32 28.39 29.71 -37.87
CA MET A 32 29.12 29.22 -39.05
C MET A 32 30.28 30.11 -39.51
N LEU A 33 30.17 31.42 -39.26
CA LEU A 33 31.20 32.39 -39.61
C LEU A 33 32.04 32.80 -38.40
N TRP A 34 31.91 32.11 -37.26
CA TRP A 34 32.75 32.39 -36.11
C TRP A 34 34.13 31.78 -36.35
N PRO A 35 35.22 32.56 -36.22
CA PRO A 35 36.54 32.00 -36.43
C PRO A 35 36.88 31.04 -35.31
N LEU A 36 37.32 29.84 -35.69
CA LEU A 36 37.91 28.86 -34.78
C LEU A 36 39.43 28.91 -34.87
N SER A 37 40.09 29.16 -33.75
CA SER A 37 41.55 29.20 -33.58
C SER A 37 42.23 27.95 -34.15
N ALA A 38 41.62 26.78 -33.94
CA ALA A 38 42.11 25.48 -34.40
C ALA A 38 41.96 25.23 -35.91
N SER A 39 41.12 26.02 -36.62
CA SER A 39 40.80 25.80 -38.04
C SER A 39 41.40 26.84 -38.99
N LEU A 40 42.22 27.76 -38.47
CA LEU A 40 42.78 28.84 -39.27
C LEU A 40 43.79 28.31 -40.31
N ASN A 41 43.49 28.49 -41.59
CA ASN A 41 44.41 28.15 -42.70
C ASN A 41 45.77 28.85 -42.60
N MET A 42 45.81 30.06 -42.02
CA MET A 42 47.04 30.75 -41.64
C MET A 42 46.91 31.22 -40.19
N MET A 43 47.78 30.73 -39.31
CA MET A 43 47.70 31.03 -37.88
C MET A 43 48.07 32.50 -37.59
N TYR A 44 49.09 33.04 -38.26
CA TYR A 44 49.53 34.42 -38.07
C TYR A 44 49.13 35.31 -39.26
N PRO A 45 48.66 36.56 -39.02
CA PRO A 45 48.43 37.21 -37.72
C PRO A 45 47.04 36.92 -37.10
N TRP A 46 46.23 36.08 -37.74
CA TRP A 46 44.79 35.92 -37.47
C TRP A 46 44.45 35.39 -36.08
N ILE A 47 45.31 34.56 -35.48
CA ILE A 47 45.12 34.01 -34.14
C ILE A 47 44.93 35.13 -33.08
N PHE A 48 45.65 36.25 -33.24
CA PHE A 48 45.56 37.39 -32.32
C PHE A 48 44.25 38.18 -32.45
N LEU A 49 43.49 37.97 -33.53
CA LEU A 49 42.20 38.64 -33.77
C LEU A 49 41.01 37.83 -33.24
N VAL A 50 41.19 36.53 -32.95
CA VAL A 50 40.11 35.65 -32.45
C VAL A 50 39.66 36.11 -31.07
N THR A 51 40.57 36.24 -30.10
CA THR A 51 40.21 36.62 -28.72
C THR A 51 39.47 37.97 -28.63
N PRO A 52 39.97 39.07 -29.25
CA PRO A 52 39.23 40.34 -29.24
C PRO A 52 37.88 40.26 -29.94
N LEU A 53 37.75 39.44 -30.99
CA LEU A 53 36.47 39.23 -31.66
C LEU A 53 35.49 38.50 -30.77
N ILE A 54 35.85 37.35 -30.20
CA ILE A 54 34.94 36.58 -29.32
C ILE A 54 34.47 37.44 -28.14
N LYS A 55 35.34 38.34 -27.63
CA LYS A 55 34.94 39.34 -26.64
C LYS A 55 33.90 40.34 -27.12
N LEU A 56 34.00 40.80 -28.36
CA LEU A 56 32.96 41.64 -28.94
C LEU A 56 31.66 40.85 -29.18
N LEU A 57 31.74 39.56 -29.49
CA LEU A 57 30.55 38.72 -29.67
C LEU A 57 29.83 38.49 -28.33
N SER A 58 30.56 38.27 -27.23
CA SER A 58 29.97 37.96 -25.93
C SER A 58 29.08 39.08 -25.38
N GLU A 59 29.40 40.33 -25.70
CA GLU A 59 28.67 41.53 -25.29
C GLU A 59 27.50 41.92 -26.24
N ARG A 60 27.17 41.07 -27.21
CA ARG A 60 26.14 41.35 -28.22
C ARG A 60 25.13 40.22 -28.29
N GLU A 61 23.92 40.53 -28.76
CA GLU A 61 22.84 39.56 -28.95
C GLU A 61 23.08 38.68 -30.19
N LEU A 62 24.17 37.91 -30.18
CA LEU A 62 24.61 37.08 -31.30
C LEU A 62 24.52 35.58 -31.01
N PHE A 63 24.00 35.20 -29.84
CA PHE A 63 23.77 33.81 -29.47
C PHE A 63 22.28 33.50 -29.65
N TYR A 64 21.96 32.59 -30.56
CA TYR A 64 20.57 32.27 -30.88
C TYR A 64 20.09 31.05 -30.11
N SER A 65 19.03 31.21 -29.34
CA SER A 65 18.33 30.09 -28.69
C SER A 65 17.15 29.67 -29.57
N ALA A 66 17.30 28.53 -30.24
CA ALA A 66 16.25 27.98 -31.11
C ALA A 66 14.98 27.64 -30.33
N LEU A 67 15.12 27.13 -29.10
CA LEU A 67 13.98 26.75 -28.24
C LEU A 67 13.10 27.95 -27.88
N LEU A 68 13.72 29.07 -27.52
CA LEU A 68 13.01 30.29 -27.12
C LEU A 68 12.79 31.26 -28.29
N ASN A 69 13.26 30.91 -29.49
CA ASN A 69 13.23 31.75 -30.70
C ASN A 69 13.68 33.20 -30.44
N ARG A 70 14.84 33.34 -29.78
CA ARG A 70 15.37 34.66 -29.39
C ARG A 70 16.89 34.73 -29.42
N TRP A 71 17.39 35.91 -29.77
CA TRP A 71 18.81 36.26 -29.70
C TRP A 71 19.18 36.79 -28.32
N GLN A 72 20.37 36.44 -27.86
CA GLN A 72 20.82 36.68 -26.49
C GLN A 72 22.31 36.99 -26.45
N THR A 73 22.75 37.63 -25.37
CA THR A 73 24.18 37.80 -25.06
C THR A 73 24.77 36.51 -24.49
N LEU A 74 26.11 36.40 -24.45
CA LEU A 74 26.77 35.25 -23.80
C LEU A 74 26.31 35.09 -22.35
N ALA A 75 26.25 36.18 -21.58
CA ALA A 75 25.85 36.18 -20.17
C ALA A 75 24.40 35.73 -19.91
N GLN A 76 23.55 35.73 -20.94
CA GLN A 76 22.16 35.29 -20.85
C GLN A 76 21.97 33.86 -21.36
N SER A 77 23.00 33.28 -21.98
CA SER A 77 22.92 32.01 -22.69
C SER A 77 23.41 30.87 -21.80
N ASN A 78 22.68 29.77 -21.83
CA ASN A 78 23.08 28.52 -21.21
C ASN A 78 23.52 27.54 -22.28
N PHE A 79 24.50 26.70 -21.97
CA PHE A 79 25.01 25.72 -22.93
C PHE A 79 24.85 24.32 -22.38
N ILE A 80 24.52 23.38 -23.26
CA ILE A 80 24.34 21.98 -22.94
C ILE A 80 25.46 21.19 -23.61
N PRO A 81 26.21 20.35 -22.86
CA PRO A 81 27.06 19.36 -23.50
C PRO A 81 26.17 18.46 -24.36
N SER A 82 26.59 18.16 -25.59
CA SER A 82 25.82 17.38 -26.57
C SER A 82 25.41 15.96 -26.13
N LEU A 83 25.75 15.57 -24.89
CA LEU A 83 25.67 14.25 -24.29
C LEU A 83 24.68 14.15 -23.11
N LEU A 84 23.94 15.22 -22.75
CA LEU A 84 22.98 15.19 -21.64
C LEU A 84 22.00 14.00 -21.81
N PHE A 85 22.15 12.97 -20.97
CA PHE A 85 21.37 11.71 -20.98
C PHE A 85 21.53 10.79 -22.21
N GLN A 86 22.51 11.03 -23.08
CA GLN A 86 22.63 10.37 -24.40
C GLN A 86 22.92 8.85 -24.30
N ASP A 87 23.53 8.39 -23.20
CA ASP A 87 23.79 6.96 -22.95
C ASP A 87 22.55 6.19 -22.45
N SER A 88 21.47 6.89 -22.09
CA SER A 88 20.31 6.29 -21.40
C SER A 88 19.08 6.08 -22.28
N ILE A 89 19.00 6.70 -23.47
CA ILE A 89 17.81 6.60 -24.34
C ILE A 89 18.21 6.47 -25.81
N ALA A 90 18.15 5.24 -26.31
CA ALA A 90 18.01 5.02 -27.74
C ALA A 90 16.57 5.41 -28.15
N GLY A 91 16.36 6.64 -28.63
CA GLY A 91 15.24 6.89 -29.55
C GLY A 91 14.45 8.19 -29.49
N ASP A 92 14.64 9.11 -28.54
CA ASP A 92 13.84 10.34 -28.56
C ASP A 92 14.55 11.51 -27.85
N ALA A 93 15.28 12.35 -28.58
CA ALA A 93 15.91 13.55 -28.02
C ALA A 93 14.91 14.72 -27.84
N THR A 94 13.69 14.61 -28.36
CA THR A 94 12.75 15.73 -28.47
C THR A 94 12.15 16.15 -27.13
N PHE A 95 11.97 15.21 -26.19
CA PHE A 95 11.40 15.54 -24.87
C PHE A 95 12.31 16.45 -24.04
N LEU A 96 13.63 16.42 -24.24
CA LEU A 96 14.55 17.32 -23.55
C LEU A 96 14.39 18.76 -24.05
N ASP A 97 14.28 18.95 -25.36
CA ASP A 97 14.00 20.26 -25.96
C ASP A 97 12.68 20.84 -25.43
N GLU A 98 11.64 20.02 -25.34
CA GLU A 98 10.36 20.40 -24.73
C GLU A 98 10.53 20.74 -23.23
N ALA A 99 11.28 19.95 -22.47
CA ALA A 99 11.52 20.22 -21.05
C ALA A 99 12.28 21.54 -20.83
N LEU A 100 13.30 21.81 -21.65
CA LEU A 100 14.07 23.05 -21.61
C LEU A 100 13.19 24.26 -21.99
N TYR A 101 12.31 24.10 -22.98
CA TYR A 101 11.31 25.09 -23.34
C TYR A 101 10.34 25.38 -22.18
N ILE A 102 9.79 24.34 -21.55
CA ILE A 102 8.87 24.49 -20.40
C ILE A 102 9.59 25.21 -19.24
N LEU A 103 10.86 24.90 -18.98
CA LEU A 103 11.67 25.56 -17.96
C LEU A 103 12.06 27.00 -18.32
N GLN A 104 11.81 27.43 -19.56
CA GLN A 104 12.21 28.71 -20.14
C GLN A 104 13.72 28.92 -20.06
N LEU A 105 14.49 27.85 -20.27
CA LEU A 105 15.95 27.90 -20.22
C LEU A 105 16.51 28.41 -21.56
N PRO A 106 17.33 29.47 -21.55
CA PRO A 106 17.92 30.06 -22.76
C PRO A 106 19.08 29.24 -23.31
N VAL A 107 18.80 28.01 -23.73
CA VAL A 107 19.83 27.11 -24.25
C VAL A 107 20.24 27.53 -25.65
N VAL A 108 21.56 27.57 -25.85
CA VAL A 108 22.20 27.83 -27.13
C VAL A 108 23.03 26.60 -27.50
N PHE A 109 22.74 26.03 -28.67
CA PHE A 109 23.45 24.87 -29.17
C PHE A 109 24.63 25.32 -30.03
N LEU A 110 25.82 24.79 -29.73
CA LEU A 110 27.05 25.07 -30.46
C LEU A 110 27.80 23.77 -30.74
N PRO A 111 28.52 23.67 -31.88
CA PRO A 111 29.41 22.55 -32.14
C PRO A 111 30.51 22.44 -31.07
N ALA A 112 31.00 21.23 -30.81
CA ALA A 112 32.00 20.97 -29.77
C ALA A 112 33.26 21.84 -29.89
N SER A 113 33.74 22.09 -31.12
CA SER A 113 34.89 22.96 -31.37
C SER A 113 34.66 24.42 -30.96
N HIS A 114 33.45 24.93 -31.15
CA HIS A 114 33.07 26.29 -30.75
C HIS A 114 32.89 26.39 -29.24
N MET A 115 32.30 25.36 -28.63
CA MET A 115 32.17 25.26 -27.18
C MET A 115 33.52 25.24 -26.48
N LEU A 116 34.48 24.43 -26.96
CA LEU A 116 35.83 24.36 -26.40
C LEU A 116 36.55 25.71 -26.47
N GLN A 117 36.50 26.39 -27.62
CA GLN A 117 37.10 27.72 -27.75
C GLN A 117 36.47 28.74 -26.80
N LEU A 118 35.14 28.69 -26.62
CA LEU A 118 34.46 29.59 -25.68
C LEU A 118 34.86 29.31 -24.24
N GLN A 119 34.95 28.03 -23.85
CA GLN A 119 35.38 27.61 -22.51
C GLN A 119 36.81 28.06 -22.21
N GLU A 120 37.75 27.90 -23.15
CA GLU A 120 39.14 28.36 -22.99
C GLU A 120 39.26 29.87 -22.72
N LEU A 121 38.31 30.68 -23.25
CA LEU A 121 38.34 32.14 -23.15
C LEU A 121 37.52 32.71 -21.99
N TYR A 122 36.47 32.01 -21.54
CA TYR A 122 35.46 32.50 -20.59
C TYR A 122 35.10 31.48 -19.50
N ASP A 123 36.03 30.63 -19.09
CA ASP A 123 35.79 29.47 -18.20
C ASP A 123 34.87 29.76 -16.99
N ASN A 124 34.97 30.95 -16.38
CA ASN A 124 34.15 31.33 -15.22
C ASN A 124 32.82 32.05 -15.55
N ASP A 125 32.63 32.55 -16.77
CA ASP A 125 31.49 33.38 -17.15
C ASP A 125 30.41 32.61 -17.95
N ILE A 126 30.70 31.37 -18.37
CA ILE A 126 29.78 30.53 -19.14
C ILE A 126 29.00 29.60 -18.22
N VAL A 127 27.67 29.61 -18.37
CA VAL A 127 26.80 28.66 -17.66
C VAL A 127 26.64 27.39 -18.50
N ILE A 128 27.30 26.31 -18.08
CA ILE A 128 27.12 24.98 -18.65
C ILE A 128 26.09 24.22 -17.80
N ILE A 129 24.97 23.86 -18.40
CA ILE A 129 23.99 22.98 -17.81
C ILE A 129 24.50 21.55 -18.00
N ASN A 130 25.15 21.03 -16.97
CA ASN A 130 25.38 19.61 -16.82
C ASN A 130 24.15 18.91 -16.22
N GLU A 131 24.24 17.59 -16.06
CA GLU A 131 23.17 16.79 -15.48
C GLU A 131 22.76 17.33 -14.09
N ASP A 132 23.74 17.69 -13.23
CA ASP A 132 23.49 18.15 -11.85
C ASP A 132 22.65 19.43 -11.87
N SER A 133 23.13 20.40 -12.64
CA SER A 133 22.49 21.71 -12.75
C SER A 133 21.10 21.55 -13.36
N PHE A 134 20.94 20.73 -14.40
CA PHE A 134 19.64 20.45 -15.00
C PHE A 134 18.67 19.86 -13.97
N THR A 135 19.11 18.84 -13.22
CA THR A 135 18.28 18.17 -12.21
C THR A 135 17.83 19.14 -11.13
N ASN A 136 18.75 19.99 -10.65
CA ASN A 136 18.42 21.06 -9.69
C ASN A 136 17.33 21.98 -10.24
N TYR A 137 17.52 22.48 -11.46
CA TYR A 137 16.56 23.38 -12.11
C TYR A 137 15.21 22.70 -12.33
N PHE A 138 15.21 21.46 -12.83
CA PHE A 138 14.01 20.68 -13.07
C PHE A 138 13.24 20.43 -11.78
N LEU A 139 13.88 19.89 -10.73
CA LEU A 139 13.23 19.59 -9.45
C LEU A 139 12.73 20.85 -8.75
N SER A 140 13.49 21.94 -8.79
CA SER A 140 13.06 23.23 -8.19
C SER A 140 11.83 23.84 -8.86
N LYS A 141 11.57 23.46 -10.12
CA LYS A 141 10.45 23.96 -10.94
C LYS A 141 9.51 22.84 -11.41
N ILE A 142 9.50 21.70 -10.74
CA ILE A 142 8.75 20.51 -11.17
C ILE A 142 7.25 20.79 -11.40
N LYS A 143 6.66 21.71 -10.61
CA LYS A 143 5.26 22.15 -10.74
C LYS A 143 4.93 22.88 -12.04
N VAL A 144 5.93 23.46 -12.72
CA VAL A 144 5.73 24.09 -14.04
C VAL A 144 5.28 23.04 -15.07
N PHE A 145 5.59 21.77 -14.82
CA PHE A 145 5.20 20.66 -15.67
C PHE A 145 3.82 20.05 -15.33
N ASP A 146 3.02 20.66 -14.44
CA ASP A 146 1.70 20.11 -14.10
C ASP A 146 0.74 20.05 -15.31
N ALA A 147 0.94 20.92 -16.31
CA ALA A 147 0.25 20.88 -17.60
C ALA A 147 0.91 19.96 -18.65
N HIS A 148 2.09 19.41 -18.35
CA HIS A 148 2.95 18.63 -19.26
C HIS A 148 3.44 17.35 -18.58
N ILE A 149 2.51 16.58 -18.00
CA ILE A 149 2.82 15.41 -17.15
C ILE A 149 3.62 14.33 -17.89
N GLU A 150 3.40 14.16 -19.19
CA GLU A 150 4.11 13.16 -19.99
C GLU A 150 5.60 13.50 -20.09
N ILE A 151 5.92 14.76 -20.37
CA ILE A 151 7.31 15.26 -20.43
C ILE A 151 7.95 15.20 -19.06
N ARG A 152 7.22 15.62 -18.01
CA ARG A 152 7.68 15.51 -16.62
C ARG A 152 8.11 14.08 -16.28
N ASN A 153 7.22 13.12 -16.54
CA ASN A 153 7.43 11.73 -16.16
C ASN A 153 8.53 11.10 -17.00
N LYS A 154 8.64 11.43 -18.30
CA LYS A 154 9.78 11.05 -19.15
C LYS A 154 11.12 11.57 -18.62
N VAL A 155 11.20 12.85 -18.23
CA VAL A 155 12.43 13.43 -17.64
C VAL A 155 12.82 12.68 -16.38
N ILE A 156 11.87 12.44 -15.46
CA ILE A 156 12.14 11.76 -14.19
C ILE A 156 12.57 10.31 -14.43
N TYR A 157 11.91 9.60 -15.33
CA TYR A 157 12.28 8.25 -15.72
C TYR A 157 13.70 8.20 -16.29
N THR A 158 14.06 9.15 -17.15
CA THR A 158 15.39 9.28 -17.73
C THR A 158 16.44 9.49 -16.65
N LEU A 159 16.21 10.44 -15.74
CA LEU A 159 17.12 10.73 -14.62
C LEU A 159 17.37 9.48 -13.77
N LEU A 160 16.32 8.74 -13.43
CA LEU A 160 16.44 7.51 -12.66
C LEU A 160 17.22 6.44 -13.43
N LEU A 161 16.96 6.28 -14.73
CA LEU A 161 17.66 5.32 -15.57
C LEU A 161 19.15 5.66 -15.71
N THR A 162 19.50 6.94 -15.89
CA THR A 162 20.89 7.41 -15.92
C THR A 162 21.61 7.08 -14.61
N ILE A 163 20.96 7.31 -13.46
CA ILE A 163 21.51 6.92 -12.15
C ILE A 163 21.75 5.40 -12.11
N SER A 164 20.75 4.58 -12.46
CA SER A 164 20.90 3.12 -12.47
C SER A 164 22.05 2.65 -13.36
N MET A 165 22.23 3.24 -14.54
CA MET A 165 23.29 2.88 -15.47
C MET A 165 24.66 3.31 -14.98
N SER A 166 24.76 4.47 -14.32
CA SER A 166 26.03 4.96 -13.76
C SER A 166 26.58 4.04 -12.65
N GLU A 167 25.69 3.51 -11.81
CA GLU A 167 26.03 2.59 -10.71
C GLU A 167 26.61 1.28 -11.26
N LEU A 168 26.07 0.77 -12.36
CA LEU A 168 26.59 -0.42 -13.04
C LEU A 168 28.02 -0.23 -13.58
N THR A 169 28.41 1.01 -13.86
CA THR A 169 29.75 1.36 -14.36
C THR A 169 30.76 1.67 -13.25
N GLY A 170 30.35 1.70 -11.98
CA GLY A 170 31.23 1.89 -10.81
C GLY A 170 31.72 3.32 -10.59
N PHE A 171 31.07 4.33 -11.17
CA PHE A 171 31.39 5.75 -10.97
C PHE A 171 30.31 6.44 -10.12
N ASP A 172 30.61 6.75 -8.86
CA ASP A 172 29.76 7.50 -7.90
C ASP A 172 29.54 8.98 -8.26
N LYS A 173 29.47 9.32 -9.55
CA LYS A 173 29.35 10.72 -10.00
C LYS A 173 27.97 11.33 -9.71
N LEU A 174 26.93 10.52 -9.51
CA LEU A 174 25.54 10.97 -9.44
C LEU A 174 24.92 10.95 -8.02
N GLU A 175 25.72 10.85 -6.96
CA GLU A 175 25.20 10.82 -5.57
C GLU A 175 24.45 12.10 -5.18
N ASN A 176 24.85 13.26 -5.68
CA ASN A 176 24.14 14.52 -5.43
C ASN A 176 22.69 14.48 -5.93
N PHE A 177 22.48 13.92 -7.12
CA PHE A 177 21.17 13.74 -7.75
C PHE A 177 20.28 12.80 -6.96
N LYS A 178 20.84 11.65 -6.56
CA LYS A 178 20.16 10.67 -5.73
C LYS A 178 19.67 11.31 -4.44
N ASN A 179 20.50 12.13 -3.80
CA ASN A 179 20.12 12.86 -2.58
C ASN A 179 19.02 13.92 -2.79
N GLN A 180 18.93 14.52 -3.96
CA GLN A 180 17.85 15.45 -4.28
C GLN A 180 16.53 14.75 -4.57
N LEU A 181 16.56 13.67 -5.36
CA LEU A 181 15.38 12.85 -5.63
C LEU A 181 14.81 12.21 -4.35
N ARG A 182 15.66 12.00 -3.33
CA ARG A 182 15.23 11.57 -1.98
C ARG A 182 14.46 12.63 -1.19
N THR A 183 14.66 13.91 -1.47
CA THR A 183 14.14 15.03 -0.65
C THR A 183 13.04 15.84 -1.31
N VAL A 184 12.90 15.74 -2.64
CA VAL A 184 11.85 16.41 -3.41
C VAL A 184 10.79 15.39 -3.85
N PRO A 185 9.48 15.60 -3.59
CA PRO A 185 8.44 14.73 -4.10
C PRO A 185 8.42 14.76 -5.63
N CYS A 186 8.95 13.72 -6.26
CA CYS A 186 9.14 13.66 -7.71
C CYS A 186 8.74 12.32 -8.33
N ILE A 187 8.51 11.27 -7.55
CA ILE A 187 8.15 9.97 -8.13
C ILE A 187 6.63 9.94 -8.37
N PRO A 188 6.17 9.78 -9.62
CA PRO A 188 4.74 9.63 -9.92
C PRO A 188 4.18 8.35 -9.30
N CYS A 189 2.99 8.41 -8.70
CA CYS A 189 2.44 7.28 -7.94
C CYS A 189 0.94 7.03 -8.07
N SER A 190 0.19 7.92 -8.73
CA SER A 190 -1.21 7.69 -9.08
C SER A 190 -1.34 6.99 -10.43
N PRO A 191 -2.48 6.33 -10.74
CA PRO A 191 -2.68 5.63 -12.01
C PRO A 191 -2.62 6.52 -13.26
N ASP A 192 -2.85 7.82 -13.11
CA ASP A 192 -2.71 8.84 -14.15
C ASP A 192 -1.32 9.50 -14.16
N GLY A 193 -0.43 9.10 -13.25
CA GLY A 193 0.93 9.64 -13.12
C GLY A 193 0.99 11.09 -12.67
N VAL A 194 -0.08 11.65 -12.11
CA VAL A 194 -0.18 13.06 -11.68
C VAL A 194 0.43 13.28 -10.29
N VAL A 195 0.04 12.47 -9.30
CA VAL A 195 0.44 12.61 -7.90
C VAL A 195 1.91 12.25 -7.74
N LEU A 196 2.68 13.14 -7.11
CA LEU A 196 4.09 12.96 -6.84
C LEU A 196 4.34 12.70 -5.34
N LYS A 197 5.20 11.73 -5.04
CA LYS A 197 5.65 11.41 -3.69
C LYS A 197 7.17 11.28 -3.62
N LEU A 198 7.69 11.35 -2.39
CA LEU A 198 9.07 10.97 -2.11
C LEU A 198 9.24 9.46 -2.30
N PRO A 199 10.43 8.98 -2.69
CA PRO A 199 10.72 7.54 -2.70
C PRO A 199 10.39 6.87 -1.36
N SER A 200 10.69 7.53 -0.24
CA SER A 200 10.41 7.06 1.12
C SER A 200 8.93 7.01 1.53
N GLN A 201 8.04 7.55 0.71
CA GLN A 201 6.59 7.50 0.91
C GLN A 201 5.91 6.45 0.04
N LEU A 202 6.69 5.74 -0.77
CA LEU A 202 6.22 4.68 -1.65
C LEU A 202 6.48 3.31 -1.04
N ILE A 203 5.73 2.33 -1.52
CA ILE A 203 5.83 0.94 -1.12
C ILE A 203 6.10 0.07 -2.35
N ASP A 204 6.81 -1.04 -2.15
CA ASP A 204 7.10 -1.99 -3.22
C ASP A 204 5.82 -2.71 -3.68
N PRO A 205 5.41 -2.56 -4.96
CA PRO A 205 4.25 -3.26 -5.49
C PRO A 205 4.44 -4.78 -5.50
N GLY A 206 5.66 -5.29 -5.66
CA GLY A 206 5.92 -6.73 -5.63
C GLY A 206 5.53 -7.35 -4.29
N THR A 207 5.92 -6.70 -3.19
CA THR A 207 5.67 -7.17 -1.83
C THR A 207 4.26 -6.85 -1.32
N PHE A 208 3.71 -5.68 -1.65
CA PHE A 208 2.50 -5.15 -1.00
C PHE A 208 1.25 -5.06 -1.89
N HIS A 209 1.24 -5.66 -3.09
CA HIS A 209 0.08 -5.67 -4.01
C HIS A 209 -1.22 -6.21 -3.38
N ASP A 210 -1.15 -7.15 -2.43
CA ASP A 210 -2.36 -7.65 -1.75
C ASP A 210 -2.91 -6.62 -0.74
N MET A 211 -2.08 -5.68 -0.26
CA MET A 211 -2.46 -4.71 0.79
C MET A 211 -2.97 -3.38 0.26
N PHE A 212 -2.61 -3.00 -0.96
CA PHE A 212 -2.90 -1.68 -1.52
C PHE A 212 -3.23 -1.79 -3.00
N ASP A 213 -3.89 -0.76 -3.50
CA ASP A 213 -4.22 -0.58 -4.90
C ASP A 213 -3.45 0.57 -5.53
N PRO A 214 -3.33 0.59 -6.87
CA PRO A 214 -2.84 1.76 -7.59
C PRO A 214 -3.58 3.06 -7.19
N ASP A 215 -4.88 2.98 -6.92
CA ASP A 215 -5.70 4.13 -6.49
C ASP A 215 -5.31 4.68 -5.11
N ASP A 216 -4.69 3.87 -4.24
CA ASP A 216 -4.15 4.34 -2.95
C ASP A 216 -2.95 5.27 -3.14
N SER A 217 -2.44 5.39 -4.37
CA SER A 217 -1.34 6.27 -4.77
C SER A 217 -0.06 6.01 -3.97
N LEU A 218 0.21 4.77 -3.58
CA LEU A 218 1.39 4.37 -2.79
C LEU A 218 2.41 3.56 -3.59
N PHE A 219 2.03 3.02 -4.75
CA PHE A 219 2.96 2.39 -5.68
C PHE A 219 3.54 3.44 -6.63
N PRO A 220 4.80 3.31 -7.08
CA PRO A 220 5.26 4.09 -8.21
C PRO A 220 4.38 3.84 -9.45
N PHE A 221 4.31 4.81 -10.35
CA PHE A 221 3.60 4.70 -11.62
C PHE A 221 4.12 3.51 -12.44
N SER A 222 3.24 2.83 -13.16
CA SER A 222 3.49 1.49 -13.72
C SER A 222 4.79 1.37 -14.50
N ASP A 223 5.12 2.39 -15.29
CA ASP A 223 6.29 2.40 -16.17
C ASP A 223 7.60 2.40 -15.38
N PHE A 224 7.59 2.97 -14.17
CA PHE A 224 8.73 2.99 -13.25
C PHE A 224 8.92 1.64 -12.56
N CYS A 225 7.84 0.88 -12.36
CA CYS A 225 7.90 -0.45 -11.73
C CYS A 225 8.26 -1.57 -12.70
N GLN A 226 7.88 -1.45 -13.98
CA GLN A 226 8.16 -2.46 -15.00
C GLN A 226 9.65 -2.52 -15.39
N ASN A 227 10.36 -1.40 -15.27
CA ASN A 227 11.80 -1.35 -15.51
C ASN A 227 12.58 -1.70 -14.24
N ASN A 228 13.21 -2.88 -14.21
CA ASN A 228 13.95 -3.37 -13.04
C ASN A 228 15.04 -2.40 -12.54
N PRO A 229 15.93 -1.84 -13.40
CA PRO A 229 16.89 -0.81 -12.98
C PRO A 229 16.26 0.39 -12.28
N VAL A 230 15.24 1.01 -12.90
CA VAL A 230 14.57 2.20 -12.35
C VAL A 230 13.88 1.88 -11.01
N CYS A 231 13.16 0.77 -10.95
CA CYS A 231 12.48 0.33 -9.73
C CYS A 231 13.48 0.07 -8.59
N TYR A 232 14.62 -0.55 -8.89
CA TYR A 232 15.69 -0.79 -7.92
C TYR A 232 16.28 0.52 -7.40
N THR A 233 16.55 1.49 -8.27
CA THR A 233 17.04 2.81 -7.87
C THR A 233 16.04 3.54 -6.96
N ILE A 234 14.73 3.44 -7.21
CA ILE A 234 13.69 3.95 -6.31
C ILE A 234 13.73 3.22 -4.95
N MET A 235 13.96 1.91 -4.94
CA MET A 235 14.14 1.12 -3.71
C MET A 235 15.33 1.59 -2.88
N GLU A 236 16.49 1.81 -3.50
CA GLU A 236 17.68 2.33 -2.83
C GLU A 236 17.52 3.78 -2.33
N MET A 237 16.56 4.52 -2.88
CA MET A 237 16.20 5.85 -2.40
C MET A 237 15.21 5.85 -1.24
N GLY A 238 14.71 4.67 -0.82
CA GLY A 238 13.95 4.52 0.41
C GLY A 238 12.54 3.96 0.25
N MET A 239 12.14 3.50 -0.94
CA MET A 239 10.85 2.82 -1.11
C MET A 239 10.77 1.59 -0.19
N MET A 240 9.65 1.49 0.53
CA MET A 240 9.48 0.49 1.58
C MET A 240 9.22 -0.89 0.96
N SER A 241 10.11 -1.86 1.20
CA SER A 241 10.02 -3.21 0.62
C SER A 241 9.95 -4.35 1.64
N ARG A 242 10.10 -4.04 2.95
CA ARG A 242 10.16 -5.09 3.99
C ARG A 242 9.18 -4.88 5.14
N LYS A 243 9.11 -3.65 5.66
CA LYS A 243 8.27 -3.30 6.79
C LYS A 243 7.54 -2.01 6.49
N LEU A 244 6.28 -1.96 6.91
CA LEU A 244 5.45 -0.77 6.82
C LEU A 244 5.30 -0.14 8.21
N PRO A 245 5.31 1.19 8.31
CA PRO A 245 4.91 1.87 9.53
C PRO A 245 3.40 1.67 9.76
N TRP A 246 2.99 1.73 11.03
CA TRP A 246 1.61 1.40 11.41
C TRP A 246 0.58 2.34 10.82
N ASP A 247 0.90 3.62 10.59
CA ASP A 247 -0.03 4.57 9.97
C ASP A 247 -0.43 4.14 8.55
N ILE A 248 0.50 3.55 7.80
CA ILE A 248 0.24 3.01 6.45
C ILE A 248 -0.60 1.73 6.53
N VAL A 249 -0.31 0.84 7.50
CA VAL A 249 -1.08 -0.39 7.71
C VAL A 249 -2.52 -0.09 8.16
N ILE A 250 -2.71 0.90 9.04
CA ILE A 250 -4.03 1.34 9.52
C ILE A 250 -4.84 1.95 8.37
N LYS A 251 -4.22 2.78 7.51
CA LYS A 251 -4.87 3.29 6.30
C LYS A 251 -5.34 2.14 5.39
N SER A 252 -4.50 1.13 5.17
CA SER A 252 -4.89 -0.09 4.43
C SER A 252 -6.11 -0.76 5.08
N ALA A 253 -6.11 -0.94 6.41
CA ALA A 253 -7.22 -1.54 7.13
C ALA A 253 -8.54 -0.76 6.96
N GLN A 254 -8.47 0.57 6.99
CA GLN A 254 -9.63 1.44 6.82
C GLN A 254 -10.24 1.35 5.42
N THR A 255 -9.43 1.14 4.38
CA THR A 255 -9.93 0.99 3.01
C THR A 255 -10.76 -0.27 2.77
N ILE A 256 -10.60 -1.33 3.59
CA ILE A 256 -11.28 -2.63 3.38
C ILE A 256 -12.79 -2.46 3.31
N LYS A 257 -13.38 -1.56 4.10
CA LYS A 257 -14.83 -1.27 4.09
C LYS A 257 -15.33 -0.81 2.72
N SER A 258 -14.50 -0.09 1.96
CA SER A 258 -14.83 0.34 0.59
C SER A 258 -14.54 -0.75 -0.44
N VAL A 259 -13.42 -1.47 -0.30
CA VAL A 259 -13.01 -2.51 -1.25
C VAL A 259 -13.97 -3.70 -1.24
N ILE A 260 -14.47 -4.10 -0.07
CA ILE A 260 -15.32 -5.30 0.08
C ILE A 260 -16.65 -5.20 -0.67
N VAL A 261 -17.16 -3.99 -0.89
CA VAL A 261 -18.39 -3.75 -1.66
C VAL A 261 -18.16 -3.99 -3.17
N ILE A 262 -16.93 -3.82 -3.63
CA ILE A 262 -16.55 -3.93 -5.04
C ILE A 262 -16.02 -5.34 -5.34
N ASP A 263 -15.12 -5.84 -4.51
CA ASP A 263 -14.47 -7.14 -4.65
C ASP A 263 -14.14 -7.73 -3.27
N GLU A 264 -14.98 -8.67 -2.82
CA GLU A 264 -14.83 -9.35 -1.53
C GLU A 264 -13.52 -10.16 -1.45
N ASN A 265 -13.12 -10.85 -2.52
CA ASN A 265 -11.90 -11.66 -2.53
C ASN A 265 -10.66 -10.78 -2.37
N LYS A 266 -10.64 -9.65 -3.06
CA LYS A 266 -9.57 -8.66 -2.94
C LYS A 266 -9.50 -8.05 -1.54
N ALA A 267 -10.65 -7.73 -0.94
CA ALA A 267 -10.71 -7.27 0.45
C ALA A 267 -10.14 -8.32 1.41
N MET A 268 -10.48 -9.61 1.23
CA MET A 268 -9.95 -10.67 2.09
C MET A 268 -8.45 -10.93 1.89
N LYS A 269 -7.91 -10.76 0.68
CA LYS A 269 -6.46 -10.75 0.45
C LYS A 269 -5.77 -9.62 1.21
N ARG A 270 -6.36 -8.42 1.21
CA ARG A 270 -5.89 -7.27 2.00
C ARG A 270 -5.88 -7.55 3.49
N VAL A 271 -6.98 -8.10 4.04
CA VAL A 271 -7.03 -8.55 5.44
C VAL A 271 -5.89 -9.51 5.75
N LYS A 272 -5.75 -10.57 4.94
CA LYS A 272 -4.72 -11.59 5.12
C LYS A 272 -3.31 -10.99 5.09
N ALA A 273 -3.05 -10.03 4.22
CA ALA A 273 -1.75 -9.38 4.10
C ALA A 273 -1.47 -8.40 5.26
N ILE A 274 -2.48 -7.67 5.76
CA ILE A 274 -2.39 -6.89 7.01
C ILE A 274 -2.02 -7.79 8.18
N LEU A 275 -2.70 -8.94 8.33
CA LEU A 275 -2.42 -9.90 9.41
C LEU A 275 -0.98 -10.43 9.37
N LYS A 276 -0.39 -10.60 8.17
CA LYS A 276 1.02 -10.99 8.02
C LYS A 276 2.00 -9.92 8.49
N CYS A 277 1.61 -8.64 8.48
CA CYS A 277 2.45 -7.53 8.97
C CYS A 277 2.55 -7.48 10.50
N ILE A 278 1.58 -8.08 11.21
CA ILE A 278 1.50 -8.04 12.67
C ILE A 278 2.58 -8.94 13.28
N ASN A 279 3.70 -8.32 13.67
CA ASN A 279 4.83 -9.02 14.30
C ASN A 279 5.23 -8.44 15.66
N SER A 280 4.69 -7.28 16.05
CA SER A 280 5.01 -6.55 17.27
C SER A 280 3.75 -5.93 17.87
N THR A 281 3.89 -5.15 18.95
CA THR A 281 2.79 -4.44 19.61
C THR A 281 1.96 -3.67 18.59
N VAL A 282 0.64 -3.90 18.63
CA VAL A 282 -0.34 -3.30 17.73
C VAL A 282 -0.91 -2.02 18.35
N PRO A 283 -1.01 -0.91 17.60
CA PRO A 283 -1.67 0.31 18.08
C PRO A 283 -3.16 0.11 18.34
N ASP A 284 -3.70 0.83 19.33
CA ASP A 284 -5.14 0.79 19.66
C ASP A 284 -6.01 1.15 18.46
N GLU A 285 -5.56 2.09 17.61
CA GLU A 285 -6.25 2.48 16.37
C GLU A 285 -6.55 1.30 15.44
N LEU A 286 -5.62 0.34 15.31
CA LEU A 286 -5.87 -0.87 14.51
C LEU A 286 -6.81 -1.84 15.23
N LYS A 287 -6.74 -1.92 16.57
CA LYS A 287 -7.62 -2.76 17.39
C LYS A 287 -9.07 -2.29 17.38
N GLU A 288 -9.31 -0.99 17.19
CA GLU A 288 -10.64 -0.40 17.04
C GLU A 288 -11.12 -0.35 15.57
N THR A 289 -10.23 -0.61 14.61
CA THR A 289 -10.61 -0.58 13.19
C THR A 289 -11.39 -1.86 12.83
N SER A 290 -12.58 -1.69 12.25
CA SER A 290 -13.38 -2.82 11.75
C SER A 290 -12.85 -3.30 10.39
N PHE A 291 -11.92 -4.25 10.41
CA PHE A 291 -11.30 -4.83 9.21
C PHE A 291 -11.31 -6.36 9.18
N LEU A 292 -11.75 -7.03 10.25
CA LEU A 292 -11.73 -8.49 10.33
C LEU A 292 -13.07 -9.09 9.90
N PRO A 293 -13.07 -10.18 9.09
CA PRO A 293 -14.29 -10.78 8.58
C PRO A 293 -15.04 -11.55 9.65
N VAL A 294 -16.36 -11.48 9.60
CA VAL A 294 -17.27 -12.14 10.54
C VAL A 294 -17.86 -13.39 9.90
N VAL A 295 -18.05 -14.45 10.68
CA VAL A 295 -18.73 -15.66 10.19
C VAL A 295 -20.19 -15.32 9.88
N PRO A 296 -20.68 -15.60 8.65
CA PRO A 296 -22.08 -15.38 8.31
C PRO A 296 -22.96 -16.35 9.10
N LYS A 297 -24.21 -15.95 9.34
CA LYS A 297 -25.19 -16.80 9.99
C LYS A 297 -25.36 -18.11 9.20
N PRO A 298 -25.20 -19.29 9.83
CA PRO A 298 -25.38 -20.55 9.10
C PRO A 298 -26.81 -20.69 8.59
N GLU A 299 -26.96 -21.34 7.43
CA GLU A 299 -28.29 -21.68 6.91
C GLU A 299 -29.06 -22.52 7.91
N HIS A 300 -30.37 -22.26 8.05
CA HIS A 300 -31.26 -22.94 9.00
C HIS A 300 -30.89 -22.77 10.48
N TYR A 301 -29.98 -21.85 10.82
CA TYR A 301 -29.70 -21.50 12.21
C TYR A 301 -30.81 -20.59 12.77
N PHE A 302 -31.53 -21.07 13.78
CA PHE A 302 -32.73 -20.42 14.28
C PHE A 302 -32.50 -19.47 15.46
N LEU A 303 -31.32 -19.54 16.12
CA LEU A 303 -31.00 -18.61 17.20
C LEU A 303 -30.59 -17.24 16.63
N PRO A 304 -30.73 -16.17 17.44
CA PRO A 304 -30.07 -14.90 17.14
C PRO A 304 -28.59 -15.14 16.84
N TRP A 305 -28.05 -14.44 15.85
CA TRP A 305 -26.65 -14.55 15.47
C TRP A 305 -25.97 -13.22 15.66
N LYS A 306 -24.96 -13.15 16.55
CA LYS A 306 -24.37 -11.87 16.95
C LYS A 306 -23.68 -11.14 15.79
N GLY A 307 -23.13 -11.90 14.83
CA GLY A 307 -22.53 -11.36 13.61
C GLY A 307 -23.53 -10.97 12.51
N GLU A 308 -24.83 -11.13 12.72
CA GLU A 308 -25.84 -10.90 11.67
C GLU A 308 -25.86 -9.43 11.27
N GLY A 309 -25.81 -9.15 9.96
CA GLY A 309 -25.72 -7.79 9.43
C GLY A 309 -24.32 -7.16 9.47
N HIS A 310 -23.32 -7.86 9.98
CA HIS A 310 -21.93 -7.40 10.03
C HIS A 310 -21.03 -8.24 9.14
N VAL A 311 -20.40 -7.62 8.15
CA VAL A 311 -19.37 -8.28 7.32
C VAL A 311 -17.98 -8.14 7.95
N LEU A 312 -17.70 -6.96 8.52
CA LEU A 312 -16.42 -6.62 9.15
C LEU A 312 -16.66 -6.10 10.57
N LEU A 313 -15.86 -6.57 11.52
CA LEU A 313 -15.83 -6.08 12.90
C LEU A 313 -14.40 -5.80 13.35
N SER A 314 -14.28 -5.06 14.45
CA SER A 314 -12.99 -4.83 15.09
C SER A 314 -12.53 -6.07 15.88
N PRO A 315 -11.23 -6.24 16.10
CA PRO A 315 -10.69 -7.28 16.99
C PRO A 315 -11.39 -7.43 18.35
N THR A 316 -11.76 -6.33 18.99
CA THR A 316 -12.35 -6.33 20.35
C THR A 316 -13.79 -6.84 20.39
N GLU A 317 -14.50 -6.74 19.26
CA GLU A 317 -15.88 -7.20 19.08
C GLU A 317 -15.98 -8.70 18.73
N LEU A 318 -14.87 -9.33 18.38
CA LEU A 318 -14.81 -10.71 17.88
C LEU A 318 -14.38 -11.73 18.94
N MET A 319 -14.49 -13.00 18.58
CA MET A 319 -13.87 -14.13 19.27
C MET A 319 -13.25 -15.07 18.24
N CYS A 320 -12.13 -15.70 18.60
CA CYS A 320 -11.47 -16.70 17.77
C CYS A 320 -10.95 -17.87 18.62
N ASP A 321 -11.70 -18.97 18.65
CA ASP A 321 -11.26 -20.20 19.33
C ASP A 321 -10.36 -21.03 18.39
N LEU A 322 -9.06 -21.06 18.69
CA LEU A 322 -8.08 -21.83 17.94
C LEU A 322 -8.01 -23.31 18.35
N ARG A 323 -8.72 -23.73 19.41
CA ARG A 323 -8.70 -25.11 19.92
C ARG A 323 -9.79 -25.96 19.28
N MET A 324 -11.02 -25.46 19.27
CA MET A 324 -12.18 -26.22 18.77
C MET A 324 -12.49 -25.92 17.31
N GLY A 325 -12.15 -24.73 16.82
CA GLY A 325 -12.49 -24.28 15.48
C GLY A 325 -13.70 -23.35 15.46
N THR A 326 -13.90 -22.72 14.30
CA THR A 326 -14.88 -21.66 14.08
C THR A 326 -16.33 -22.12 14.24
N ARG A 327 -16.65 -23.33 13.77
CA ARG A 327 -18.01 -23.88 13.84
C ARG A 327 -18.39 -24.22 15.28
N GLU A 328 -17.49 -24.89 15.98
CA GLU A 328 -17.66 -25.33 17.36
C GLU A 328 -17.79 -24.13 18.30
N ALA A 329 -16.95 -23.10 18.11
CA ALA A 329 -17.06 -21.84 18.82
C ALA A 329 -18.42 -21.17 18.59
N ALA A 330 -18.89 -21.14 17.34
CA ALA A 330 -20.20 -20.62 17.00
C ALA A 330 -21.36 -21.38 17.67
N LEU A 331 -21.26 -22.71 17.79
CA LEU A 331 -22.27 -23.52 18.47
C LEU A 331 -22.34 -23.27 19.98
N ILE A 332 -21.29 -22.72 20.60
CA ILE A 332 -21.22 -22.49 22.04
C ILE A 332 -21.65 -21.07 22.42
N VAL A 333 -21.39 -20.09 21.56
CA VAL A 333 -21.56 -18.66 21.92
C VAL A 333 -22.03 -17.77 20.76
N GLY A 334 -22.39 -18.33 19.60
CA GLY A 334 -22.69 -17.55 18.39
C GLY A 334 -23.85 -16.54 18.51
N SER A 335 -24.75 -16.72 19.48
CA SER A 335 -25.79 -15.71 19.77
C SER A 335 -25.32 -14.55 20.64
N GLN A 336 -24.16 -14.66 21.27
CA GLN A 336 -23.62 -13.68 22.22
C GLN A 336 -22.35 -13.01 21.72
N ARG A 337 -21.52 -13.72 20.95
CA ARG A 337 -20.27 -13.23 20.37
C ARG A 337 -20.21 -13.46 18.88
N ALA A 338 -19.71 -12.45 18.15
CA ALA A 338 -19.37 -12.60 16.75
C ALA A 338 -18.08 -13.41 16.63
N ILE A 339 -18.02 -14.33 15.66
CA ILE A 339 -16.88 -15.23 15.47
C ILE A 339 -16.05 -14.74 14.29
N LEU A 340 -14.73 -14.71 14.45
CA LEU A 340 -13.79 -14.41 13.36
C LEU A 340 -13.89 -15.48 12.26
N ASN A 341 -14.09 -15.06 11.02
CA ASN A 341 -14.11 -15.96 9.88
C ASN A 341 -12.67 -16.30 9.43
N THR A 342 -12.18 -17.45 9.87
CA THR A 342 -10.85 -17.98 9.52
C THR A 342 -10.85 -18.91 8.30
N ASN A 343 -11.98 -18.99 7.57
CA ASN A 343 -12.05 -19.72 6.31
C ASN A 343 -11.07 -19.15 5.28
N SER A 344 -10.91 -19.85 4.15
CA SER A 344 -10.08 -19.34 3.06
C SER A 344 -10.61 -18.00 2.52
N VAL A 345 -9.72 -17.24 1.90
CA VAL A 345 -10.03 -15.96 1.25
C VAL A 345 -11.20 -16.09 0.26
N ASN A 346 -11.26 -17.21 -0.47
CA ASN A 346 -12.32 -17.49 -1.45
C ASN A 346 -13.69 -17.81 -0.80
N HIS A 347 -13.74 -17.93 0.52
CA HIS A 347 -14.95 -18.17 1.32
C HIS A 347 -15.18 -17.04 2.33
N GLY A 348 -14.77 -15.81 1.97
CA GLY A 348 -15.03 -14.60 2.77
C GLY A 348 -14.26 -14.53 4.09
N GLY A 349 -13.23 -15.36 4.28
CA GLY A 349 -12.44 -15.43 5.52
C GLY A 349 -11.04 -14.83 5.39
N CYS A 350 -10.38 -14.61 6.53
CA CYS A 350 -9.02 -14.06 6.57
C CYS A 350 -7.92 -15.11 6.35
N GLY A 351 -8.29 -16.39 6.23
CA GLY A 351 -7.36 -17.52 6.25
C GLY A 351 -6.79 -17.81 7.64
N SER A 352 -5.76 -18.66 7.67
CA SER A 352 -5.10 -19.06 8.91
C SER A 352 -4.48 -17.86 9.63
N ILE A 353 -4.79 -17.72 10.92
CA ILE A 353 -4.29 -16.70 11.81
C ILE A 353 -3.51 -17.36 12.95
N SER A 354 -2.31 -16.87 13.24
CA SER A 354 -1.47 -17.45 14.28
C SER A 354 -1.93 -17.02 15.68
N GLN A 355 -1.68 -17.87 16.68
CA GLN A 355 -1.94 -17.55 18.09
C GLN A 355 -1.22 -16.27 18.55
N ARG A 356 -0.05 -15.96 17.97
CA ARG A 356 0.69 -14.72 18.25
C ARG A 356 -0.09 -13.50 17.79
N VAL A 357 -0.63 -13.52 16.57
CA VAL A 357 -1.39 -12.39 16.00
C VAL A 357 -2.70 -12.18 16.77
N ILE A 358 -3.41 -13.27 17.10
CA ILE A 358 -4.61 -13.22 17.97
C ILE A 358 -4.32 -12.52 19.30
N LYS A 359 -3.20 -12.86 19.96
CA LYS A 359 -2.80 -12.24 21.23
C LYS A 359 -2.44 -10.77 21.06
N LEU A 360 -1.73 -10.41 19.98
CA LEU A 360 -1.33 -9.02 19.70
C LEU A 360 -2.53 -8.12 19.36
N LEU A 361 -3.57 -8.69 18.75
CA LEU A 361 -4.85 -8.02 18.49
C LEU A 361 -5.83 -8.08 19.67
N GLU A 362 -5.45 -8.75 20.77
CA GLU A 362 -6.28 -8.91 21.96
C GLU A 362 -7.64 -9.57 21.68
N ILE A 363 -7.71 -10.42 20.65
CA ILE A 363 -8.95 -11.14 20.30
C ILE A 363 -9.18 -12.25 21.34
N PRO A 364 -10.33 -12.26 22.05
CA PRO A 364 -10.69 -13.33 22.98
C PRO A 364 -10.63 -14.71 22.32
N THR A 365 -9.95 -15.66 22.98
CA THR A 365 -9.84 -17.04 22.49
C THR A 365 -10.80 -18.01 23.16
N MET A 366 -11.49 -17.59 24.20
CA MET A 366 -12.46 -18.40 24.92
C MET A 366 -13.64 -17.52 25.34
N PRO A 367 -14.88 -18.03 25.28
CA PRO A 367 -16.03 -17.33 25.82
C PRO A 367 -15.99 -17.38 27.35
N SER A 368 -16.58 -16.35 27.97
CA SER A 368 -16.88 -16.36 29.40
C SER A 368 -18.05 -17.30 29.70
N PHE A 369 -18.11 -17.79 30.94
CA PHE A 369 -19.18 -18.67 31.37
C PHE A 369 -20.57 -18.03 31.22
N ASP A 370 -20.71 -16.74 31.55
CA ASP A 370 -21.97 -16.02 31.43
C ASP A 370 -22.45 -15.89 29.98
N GLU A 371 -21.54 -15.68 29.02
CA GLU A 371 -21.87 -15.67 27.59
C GLU A 371 -22.39 -17.05 27.14
N VAL A 372 -21.73 -18.14 27.53
CA VAL A 372 -22.18 -19.50 27.18
C VAL A 372 -23.52 -19.82 27.84
N LEU A 373 -23.70 -19.46 29.11
CA LEU A 373 -24.96 -19.66 29.82
C LEU A 373 -26.11 -18.84 29.19
N HIS A 374 -25.84 -17.61 28.77
CA HIS A 374 -26.84 -16.78 28.10
C HIS A 374 -27.17 -17.30 26.70
N HIS A 375 -26.18 -17.81 25.94
CA HIS A 375 -26.40 -18.54 24.70
C HIS A 375 -27.33 -19.74 24.91
N PHE A 376 -27.03 -20.56 25.91
CA PHE A 376 -27.84 -21.73 26.27
C PHE A 376 -29.27 -21.35 26.68
N ASN A 377 -29.45 -20.31 27.49
CA ASN A 377 -30.80 -19.84 27.86
C ASN A 377 -31.58 -19.32 26.66
N THR A 378 -30.89 -18.68 25.71
CA THR A 378 -31.50 -18.24 24.44
C THR A 378 -31.96 -19.44 23.63
N LEU A 379 -31.17 -20.53 23.61
CA LEU A 379 -31.57 -21.80 23.00
C LEU A 379 -32.83 -22.38 23.64
N VAL A 380 -32.84 -22.54 24.96
CA VAL A 380 -33.97 -23.13 25.69
C VAL A 380 -35.25 -22.32 25.50
N SER A 381 -35.16 -20.99 25.52
CA SER A 381 -36.32 -20.09 25.37
C SER A 381 -36.83 -19.97 23.93
N SER A 382 -35.94 -20.03 22.93
CA SER A 382 -36.30 -19.90 21.52
C SER A 382 -36.77 -21.22 20.90
N PHE A 383 -36.43 -22.35 21.51
CA PHE A 383 -36.83 -23.66 20.99
C PHE A 383 -38.34 -23.85 21.10
N THR A 384 -38.97 -24.11 19.95
CA THR A 384 -40.32 -24.66 19.89
C THR A 384 -40.29 -25.88 18.98
N ALA A 385 -40.99 -26.95 19.36
CA ALA A 385 -40.97 -28.24 18.65
C ALA A 385 -41.41 -28.17 17.18
N LYS A 386 -41.97 -27.04 16.72
CA LYS A 386 -42.39 -26.79 15.33
C LYS A 386 -41.36 -26.04 14.49
N LEU A 387 -40.36 -25.40 15.09
CA LEU A 387 -39.42 -24.48 14.42
C LEU A 387 -37.95 -24.92 14.51
N GLY A 388 -37.59 -25.75 15.49
CA GLY A 388 -36.20 -26.13 15.73
C GLY A 388 -35.77 -27.39 14.97
N ASN A 389 -34.62 -27.34 14.32
CA ASN A 389 -33.93 -28.54 13.83
C ASN A 389 -33.35 -29.31 15.05
N CYS A 390 -33.91 -30.46 15.40
CA CYS A 390 -33.46 -31.23 16.58
C CYS A 390 -31.98 -31.63 16.52
N ASP A 391 -31.42 -31.80 15.31
CA ASP A 391 -30.02 -32.20 15.14
C ASP A 391 -29.08 -31.06 15.57
N ILE A 392 -29.35 -29.82 15.13
CA ILE A 392 -28.52 -28.66 15.50
C ILE A 392 -28.64 -28.34 16.99
N VAL A 393 -29.82 -28.52 17.57
CA VAL A 393 -30.02 -28.38 19.03
C VAL A 393 -29.18 -29.40 19.78
N GLY A 394 -29.22 -30.66 19.33
CA GLY A 394 -28.39 -31.73 19.89
C GLY A 394 -26.89 -31.43 19.81
N GLU A 395 -26.42 -30.90 18.68
CA GLU A 395 -25.03 -30.45 18.51
C GLU A 395 -24.67 -29.32 19.49
N ILE A 396 -25.46 -28.24 19.52
CA ILE A 396 -25.23 -27.11 20.46
C ILE A 396 -25.17 -27.62 21.90
N CYS A 397 -26.15 -28.42 22.31
CA CYS A 397 -26.20 -29.01 23.64
C CYS A 397 -24.94 -29.84 23.96
N CYS A 398 -24.48 -30.67 23.02
CA CYS A 398 -23.26 -31.47 23.20
C CYS A 398 -22.05 -30.60 23.57
N TYR A 399 -21.79 -29.54 22.79
CA TYR A 399 -20.66 -28.64 23.03
C TYR A 399 -20.84 -27.78 24.28
N VAL A 400 -22.04 -27.27 24.54
CA VAL A 400 -22.33 -26.44 25.71
C VAL A 400 -22.23 -27.25 27.01
N TYR A 401 -22.76 -28.47 27.05
CA TYR A 401 -22.67 -29.33 28.23
C TYR A 401 -21.24 -29.78 28.51
N GLN A 402 -20.45 -30.05 27.47
CA GLN A 402 -19.03 -30.29 27.62
C GLN A 402 -18.34 -29.06 28.24
N TYR A 403 -18.57 -27.85 27.70
CA TYR A 403 -18.02 -26.62 28.27
C TYR A 403 -18.41 -26.42 29.75
N PHE A 404 -19.67 -26.67 30.12
CA PHE A 404 -20.11 -26.60 31.51
C PHE A 404 -19.43 -27.65 32.39
N ASN A 405 -19.32 -28.89 31.92
CA ASN A 405 -18.66 -29.97 32.64
C ASN A 405 -17.20 -29.62 32.97
N ASP A 406 -16.50 -29.05 32.00
CA ASP A 406 -15.09 -28.70 32.10
C ASP A 406 -14.88 -27.43 32.95
N SER A 407 -15.89 -26.56 33.04
CA SER A 407 -15.86 -25.33 33.83
C SER A 407 -16.17 -25.52 35.34
N LEU A 408 -16.61 -26.72 35.74
CA LEU A 408 -17.06 -27.00 37.12
C LEU A 408 -15.94 -27.09 38.17
N GLU A 409 -14.68 -26.97 37.77
CA GLU A 409 -13.56 -26.76 38.71
C GLU A 409 -13.74 -25.47 39.53
N ASN A 410 -14.48 -24.49 39.03
CA ASN A 410 -14.80 -23.25 39.73
C ASN A 410 -16.08 -23.42 40.61
N PRO A 411 -15.98 -23.26 41.94
CA PRO A 411 -17.14 -23.39 42.85
C PRO A 411 -18.27 -22.39 42.57
N MET A 412 -17.97 -21.19 42.07
CA MET A 412 -18.99 -20.19 41.74
C MET A 412 -19.86 -20.66 40.57
N ILE A 413 -19.26 -21.32 39.58
CA ILE A 413 -19.97 -21.89 38.43
C ILE A 413 -20.92 -23.01 38.89
N SER A 414 -20.47 -23.85 39.83
CA SER A 414 -21.32 -24.87 40.44
C SER A 414 -22.58 -24.27 41.08
N GLN A 415 -22.46 -23.15 41.79
CA GLN A 415 -23.60 -22.46 42.40
C GLN A 415 -24.56 -21.86 41.37
N LEU A 416 -24.06 -21.39 40.23
CA LEU A 416 -24.89 -20.87 39.13
C LEU A 416 -25.70 -22.00 38.47
N LEU A 417 -25.06 -23.13 38.17
CA LEU A 417 -25.71 -24.28 37.52
C LEU A 417 -26.75 -24.98 38.42
N LEU A 418 -26.53 -25.01 39.73
CA LEU A 418 -27.52 -25.54 40.70
C LEU A 418 -28.89 -24.84 40.62
N ARG A 419 -28.96 -23.61 40.12
CA ARG A 419 -30.23 -22.87 39.93
C ARG A 419 -31.12 -23.48 38.84
N TYR A 420 -30.59 -24.41 38.05
CA TYR A 420 -31.30 -25.08 36.97
C TYR A 420 -31.80 -26.48 37.33
N CYS A 421 -31.59 -26.96 38.57
CA CYS A 421 -32.11 -28.28 39.00
C CYS A 421 -33.62 -28.44 38.79
N ASN A 422 -34.39 -27.36 38.90
CA ASN A 422 -35.85 -27.34 38.75
C ASN A 422 -36.32 -26.50 37.56
N LYS A 423 -35.47 -26.35 36.52
CA LYS A 423 -35.79 -25.61 35.30
C LYS A 423 -35.45 -26.45 34.07
N PRO A 424 -36.12 -26.24 32.92
CA PRO A 424 -35.74 -26.88 31.68
C PRO A 424 -34.26 -26.65 31.39
N PHE A 425 -33.49 -27.74 31.34
CA PHE A 425 -32.04 -27.68 31.18
C PHE A 425 -31.49 -28.90 30.45
N ILE A 426 -32.08 -30.08 30.61
CA ILE A 426 -31.60 -31.31 29.97
C ILE A 426 -32.30 -31.51 28.63
N TRP A 427 -31.55 -31.53 27.55
CA TRP A 427 -32.06 -31.90 26.22
C TRP A 427 -32.18 -33.42 26.10
N ILE A 428 -33.37 -33.92 25.82
CA ILE A 428 -33.64 -35.37 25.65
C ILE A 428 -33.84 -35.78 24.19
N GLY A 429 -33.43 -34.93 23.22
CA GLY A 429 -33.60 -35.19 21.78
C GLY A 429 -34.89 -34.62 21.17
N LYS A 430 -35.88 -34.29 22.01
CA LYS A 430 -37.18 -33.75 21.56
C LYS A 430 -37.60 -32.47 22.29
N ILE A 431 -37.32 -32.37 23.59
CA ILE A 431 -37.65 -31.22 24.44
C ILE A 431 -36.56 -31.00 25.48
N PHE A 432 -36.58 -29.83 26.12
CA PHE A 432 -35.82 -29.56 27.34
C PHE A 432 -36.67 -29.90 28.57
N VAL A 433 -36.10 -30.67 29.50
CA VAL A 433 -36.76 -31.10 30.74
C VAL A 433 -35.93 -30.70 31.96
N CYS A 434 -36.54 -30.75 33.15
CA CYS A 434 -35.85 -30.42 34.38
C CYS A 434 -34.88 -31.55 34.78
N PRO A 435 -33.69 -31.24 35.31
CA PRO A 435 -32.78 -32.24 35.87
C PRO A 435 -33.42 -33.17 36.89
N CYS A 436 -34.36 -32.69 37.72
CA CYS A 436 -35.09 -33.51 38.69
C CYS A 436 -35.96 -34.61 38.06
N ASP A 437 -36.33 -34.45 36.79
CA ASP A 437 -37.24 -35.34 36.05
C ASP A 437 -36.46 -36.35 35.18
N VAL A 438 -35.14 -36.45 35.36
CA VAL A 438 -34.24 -37.28 34.55
C VAL A 438 -33.43 -38.24 35.42
N ALA A 439 -33.33 -39.50 34.99
CA ALA A 439 -32.47 -40.50 35.63
C ALA A 439 -31.62 -41.28 34.60
N VAL A 440 -30.44 -41.74 35.05
CA VAL A 440 -29.46 -42.43 34.19
C VAL A 440 -29.96 -43.79 33.71
N ASN A 441 -30.45 -44.63 34.63
CA ASN A 441 -30.81 -46.03 34.37
C ASN A 441 -32.32 -46.25 34.18
N TRP A 442 -33.05 -45.22 33.75
CA TRP A 442 -34.50 -45.34 33.54
C TRP A 442 -34.81 -46.26 32.35
N LYS A 443 -35.76 -47.19 32.55
CA LYS A 443 -36.07 -48.24 31.57
C LYS A 443 -37.12 -47.83 30.54
N HIS A 444 -37.90 -46.79 30.82
CA HIS A 444 -38.97 -46.32 29.93
C HIS A 444 -38.51 -45.10 29.16
N GLU A 445 -38.59 -45.11 27.84
CA GLU A 445 -38.13 -43.97 27.03
C GLU A 445 -39.15 -42.82 26.99
N ASP A 446 -40.44 -43.12 27.20
CA ASP A 446 -41.55 -42.17 27.05
C ASP A 446 -42.55 -42.24 28.21
N GLY A 447 -42.16 -41.76 29.40
CA GLY A 447 -43.10 -41.45 30.50
C GLY A 447 -43.74 -40.07 30.33
N PRO A 448 -44.92 -39.79 30.95
CA PRO A 448 -45.58 -38.48 30.82
C PRO A 448 -44.78 -37.35 31.48
N PHE A 449 -43.99 -37.65 32.52
CA PHE A 449 -43.23 -36.66 33.29
C PHE A 449 -41.78 -37.07 33.60
N LEU A 450 -41.41 -38.35 33.47
CA LEU A 450 -40.09 -38.88 33.82
C LEU A 450 -39.34 -39.38 32.58
N TYR A 451 -38.06 -39.04 32.50
CA TYR A 451 -37.25 -39.25 31.30
C TYR A 451 -35.93 -39.96 31.60
N LYS A 452 -35.45 -40.68 30.58
CA LYS A 452 -34.12 -41.30 30.59
C LYS A 452 -33.07 -40.28 30.15
N LEU A 453 -31.93 -40.24 30.84
CA LEU A 453 -30.79 -39.42 30.42
C LEU A 453 -30.24 -39.94 29.08
N PRO A 454 -30.05 -39.08 28.07
CA PRO A 454 -29.39 -39.46 26.83
C PRO A 454 -27.98 -40.01 27.06
N SER A 455 -27.60 -41.05 26.33
CA SER A 455 -26.33 -41.76 26.51
C SER A 455 -25.10 -40.85 26.40
N LYS A 456 -25.10 -39.89 25.46
CA LYS A 456 -23.99 -38.93 25.30
C LYS A 456 -23.78 -38.06 26.55
N LEU A 457 -24.85 -37.70 27.25
CA LEU A 457 -24.79 -36.88 28.47
C LEU A 457 -24.17 -37.64 29.66
N CYS A 458 -24.18 -38.97 29.63
CA CYS A 458 -23.57 -39.81 30.68
C CYS A 458 -22.05 -39.59 30.83
N GLU A 459 -21.39 -39.05 29.80
CA GLU A 459 -19.96 -38.77 29.80
C GLU A 459 -19.60 -37.56 30.69
N TYR A 460 -20.54 -36.63 30.90
CA TYR A 460 -20.33 -35.38 31.62
C TYR A 460 -20.57 -35.52 33.13
N LYS A 461 -19.79 -36.39 33.79
CA LYS A 461 -19.99 -36.80 35.19
C LYS A 461 -20.01 -35.62 36.18
N ASN A 462 -19.19 -34.60 35.97
CA ASN A 462 -19.16 -33.43 36.87
C ASN A 462 -20.46 -32.65 36.78
N LEU A 463 -20.97 -32.46 35.56
CA LEU A 463 -22.23 -31.77 35.30
C LEU A 463 -23.42 -32.53 35.90
N LEU A 464 -23.48 -33.86 35.71
CA LEU A 464 -24.55 -34.69 36.29
C LEU A 464 -24.56 -34.62 37.82
N LYS A 465 -23.37 -34.68 38.44
CA LYS A 465 -23.23 -34.54 39.90
C LYS A 465 -23.65 -33.15 40.38
N CYS A 466 -23.27 -32.10 39.66
CA CYS A 466 -23.66 -30.72 39.98
C CYS A 466 -25.19 -30.54 39.93
N LEU A 467 -25.83 -31.05 38.86
CA LEU A 467 -27.27 -30.96 38.65
C LEU A 467 -28.10 -31.94 39.49
N LYS A 468 -27.44 -32.80 40.28
CA LYS A 468 -28.06 -33.83 41.14
C LYS A 468 -28.94 -34.82 40.36
N ILE A 469 -28.50 -35.20 39.16
CA ILE A 469 -29.17 -36.23 38.35
C ILE A 469 -29.14 -37.57 39.10
N LYS A 470 -30.28 -38.23 39.21
CA LYS A 470 -30.43 -39.50 39.93
C LYS A 470 -29.94 -40.67 39.07
N GLU A 471 -29.41 -41.72 39.71
CA GLU A 471 -29.10 -42.97 39.00
C GLU A 471 -30.37 -43.72 38.59
N ASN A 472 -31.37 -43.76 39.47
CA ASN A 472 -32.68 -44.38 39.26
C ASN A 472 -33.77 -43.53 39.95
N PHE A 473 -35.00 -43.58 39.45
CA PHE A 473 -36.16 -43.04 40.18
C PHE A 473 -36.58 -43.96 41.32
N THR A 474 -37.07 -43.38 42.41
CA THR A 474 -37.69 -44.12 43.52
C THR A 474 -39.21 -44.22 43.33
N TYR A 475 -39.89 -45.00 44.17
CA TYR A 475 -41.35 -45.05 44.17
C TYR A 475 -41.98 -43.67 44.42
N ASP A 476 -41.37 -42.85 45.28
CA ASP A 476 -41.85 -41.49 45.58
C ASP A 476 -41.74 -40.52 44.40
N ASP A 477 -40.90 -40.84 43.40
CA ASP A 477 -40.73 -40.01 42.20
C ASP A 477 -41.80 -40.32 41.13
N ILE A 478 -42.46 -41.48 41.22
CA ILE A 478 -43.41 -42.01 40.22
C ILE A 478 -44.86 -41.71 40.61
N LEU A 479 -45.11 -41.58 41.92
CA LEU A 479 -46.41 -41.24 42.53
C LEU A 479 -46.66 -39.74 42.48
#